data_AF-A0A2V4GW79-F1
#
_entry.id   AF-A0A2V4GW79-F1
#
_cell.length_a   1.000
_cell.length_b   1.000
_cell.length_c   1.000
_cell.angle_alpha   90.00
_cell.angle_beta   90.00
_cell.angle_gamma   90.00
#
_symmetry.space_group_name_H-M   'P 1'
#
loop_
_entity.id
_entity.type
_entity.pdbx_description
1 polymer ?
#
loop_
_entity_poly.entity_id
_entity_poly.type
_entity_poly.pdbx_seq_one_letter_code
_entity_poly.pdbx_strand_id
1 'polypeptide(L)'
;MKLEKLKDDYVLEGTEGSVQKILSIIVELDRSGIIDILYRMAKDEEVISSLKKLLSSGFFMNLIDNSEVIANSLTTIDLGMFPHYTNAIKAVENAIKTEDVEPVGGVSGILQKMKDDDTQRGIGIVLSLLKSLGKTCSESQGCPFKEKK
;
A
#
# COMPACT_ATOMS: atom_id res chain seq x y z
N MET A 1 9.70 37.40 20.46
CA MET A 1 11.10 37.48 20.94
C MET A 1 11.97 36.59 20.08
N LYS A 2 12.86 37.20 19.27
CA LYS A 2 14.08 36.61 18.68
C LYS A 2 13.95 35.44 17.67
N LEU A 3 13.55 35.72 16.43
CA LEU A 3 14.14 35.02 15.25
C LEU A 3 15.30 35.84 14.66
N GLU A 4 15.29 37.16 14.83
CA GLU A 4 16.38 38.04 14.41
C GLU A 4 17.68 37.84 15.20
N LYS A 5 17.61 37.34 16.44
CA LYS A 5 18.82 37.08 17.24
C LYS A 5 19.43 35.69 17.06
N LEU A 6 18.89 34.87 16.16
CA LEU A 6 19.59 33.68 15.69
C LEU A 6 20.56 34.01 14.54
N LYS A 7 20.49 35.23 13.99
CA LYS A 7 21.32 35.69 12.89
C LYS A 7 22.72 36.16 13.32
N ASP A 8 22.86 36.58 14.58
CA ASP A 8 24.09 37.23 15.06
C ASP A 8 25.07 36.30 15.80
N ASP A 9 24.67 35.07 16.19
CA ASP A 9 25.50 34.19 17.04
C ASP A 9 26.23 33.05 16.30
N TYR A 10 26.05 32.89 14.99
CA TYR A 10 26.72 31.85 14.19
C TYR A 10 27.43 32.45 12.98
N VAL A 11 28.53 33.16 13.22
CA VAL A 11 29.53 33.45 12.19
C VAL A 11 30.24 32.13 11.85
N LEU A 12 29.73 31.44 10.84
CA LEU A 12 30.36 30.28 10.24
C LEU A 12 30.84 30.68 8.84
N GLU A 13 32.07 31.20 8.79
CA GLU A 13 32.79 31.51 7.55
C GLU A 13 32.71 30.32 6.58
N GLY A 14 32.11 30.55 5.40
CA GLY A 14 31.97 29.56 4.32
C GLY A 14 30.63 28.81 4.24
N THR A 15 29.70 29.00 5.19
CA THR A 15 28.41 28.27 5.23
C THR A 15 27.16 29.13 4.98
N GLU A 16 27.33 30.43 4.78
CA GLU A 16 26.22 31.41 4.69
C GLU A 16 25.17 31.01 3.65
N GLY A 17 25.59 30.53 2.47
CA GLY A 17 24.65 30.11 1.42
C GLY A 17 23.85 28.84 1.74
N SER A 18 24.47 27.86 2.40
CA SER A 18 23.83 26.58 2.73
C SER A 18 22.87 26.71 3.91
N VAL A 19 23.27 27.49 4.93
CA VAL A 19 22.41 27.79 6.08
C VAL A 19 21.21 28.63 5.66
N GLN A 20 21.41 29.64 4.80
CA GLN A 20 20.31 30.44 4.26
C GLN A 20 19.34 29.58 3.42
N LYS A 21 19.84 28.60 2.66
CA LYS A 21 19.00 27.68 1.89
C LYS A 21 18.18 26.72 2.76
N ILE A 22 18.77 26.21 3.85
CA ILE A 22 18.02 25.39 4.81
C ILE A 22 16.96 26.23 5.51
N LEU A 23 17.30 27.45 5.93
CA LEU A 23 16.35 28.38 6.53
C LEU A 23 15.22 28.75 5.57
N SER A 24 15.51 28.98 4.29
CA SER A 24 14.47 29.27 3.31
C SER A 24 13.52 28.09 3.11
N ILE A 25 14.04 26.86 3.06
CA ILE A 25 13.23 25.63 2.99
C ILE A 25 12.34 25.52 4.23
N ILE A 26 12.89 25.72 5.44
CA ILE A 26 12.13 25.65 6.68
C ILE A 26 11.01 26.71 6.68
N VAL A 27 11.30 27.94 6.26
CA VAL A 27 10.31 29.02 6.16
C VAL A 27 9.21 28.69 5.15
N GLU A 28 9.54 28.04 4.03
CA GLU A 28 8.58 27.66 2.99
C GLU A 28 7.70 26.48 3.43
N LEU A 29 8.28 25.51 4.14
CA LEU A 29 7.54 24.40 4.77
C LEU A 29 6.64 24.88 5.91
N ASP A 30 7.07 25.90 6.66
CA ASP A 30 6.28 26.52 7.73
C ASP A 30 5.08 27.27 7.14
N ARG A 31 5.31 28.11 6.12
CA ARG A 31 4.25 28.85 5.42
C ARG A 31 3.21 27.96 4.73
N SER A 32 3.60 26.77 4.30
CA SER A 32 2.69 25.78 3.69
C SER A 32 1.95 24.92 4.72
N GLY A 33 2.21 25.09 6.02
CA GLY A 33 1.61 24.30 7.09
C GLY A 33 2.17 22.87 7.20
N ILE A 34 3.19 22.53 6.40
CA ILE A 34 3.84 21.21 6.43
C ILE A 34 4.57 21.01 7.76
N ILE A 35 5.23 22.04 8.30
CA ILE A 35 5.89 21.96 9.62
C ILE A 35 4.89 21.60 10.72
N ASP A 36 3.67 22.14 10.70
CA ASP A 36 2.64 21.81 11.69
C ASP A 36 2.14 20.36 11.57
N ILE A 37 2.10 19.81 10.35
CA ILE A 37 1.74 18.41 10.10
C ILE A 37 2.87 17.50 10.61
N LEU A 38 4.11 17.80 10.25
CA LEU A 38 5.29 17.06 10.71
C LEU A 38 5.43 17.12 12.23
N TYR A 39 5.16 18.27 12.85
CA TYR A 39 5.19 18.43 14.31
C TYR A 39 4.13 17.60 15.01
N ARG A 40 2.91 17.51 14.44
CA ARG A 40 1.85 16.65 14.96
C ARG A 40 2.19 15.16 14.85
N MET A 41 2.75 14.74 13.71
CA MET A 41 3.24 13.38 13.52
C MET A 41 4.40 13.04 14.47
N ALA A 42 5.30 14.00 14.71
CA ALA A 42 6.48 13.79 15.54
C ALA A 42 6.18 13.68 17.04
N LYS A 43 5.02 14.16 17.49
CA LYS A 43 4.55 13.98 18.87
C LYS A 43 4.00 12.59 19.15
N ASP A 44 3.70 11.83 18.11
CA ASP A 44 3.17 10.49 18.23
C ASP A 44 4.33 9.48 18.10
N GLU A 45 4.66 8.80 19.19
CA GLU A 45 5.76 7.83 19.23
C GLU A 45 5.51 6.62 18.32
N GLU A 46 4.25 6.22 18.08
CA GLU A 46 3.90 5.13 17.17
C GLU A 46 4.10 5.55 15.72
N VAL A 47 3.74 6.78 15.38
CA VAL A 47 3.97 7.37 14.06
C VAL A 47 5.46 7.50 13.77
N ILE A 48 6.25 8.01 14.73
CA ILE A 48 7.70 8.09 14.59
C ILE A 48 8.35 6.71 14.47
N SER A 49 7.91 5.74 15.25
CA SER A 49 8.39 4.35 15.17
C SER A 49 8.10 3.72 13.80
N SER A 50 6.89 3.94 13.28
CA SER A 50 6.45 3.44 11.97
C SER A 50 7.20 4.15 10.82
N LEU A 51 7.38 5.46 10.92
CA LEU A 51 8.14 6.24 9.95
C LEU A 51 9.61 5.80 9.92
N LYS A 52 10.23 5.56 11.08
CA LYS A 52 11.59 5.02 11.17
C LYS A 52 11.69 3.66 10.49
N LYS A 53 10.75 2.74 10.75
CA LYS A 53 10.71 1.42 10.10
C LYS A 53 10.58 1.53 8.58
N LEU A 54 9.72 2.43 8.11
CA LEU A 54 9.57 2.71 6.68
C LEU A 54 10.89 3.22 6.10
N LEU A 55 11.45 4.30 6.64
CA LEU A 55 12.68 4.93 6.16
C LEU A 55 13.91 4.01 6.23
N SER A 56 14.00 3.14 7.23
CA SER A 56 15.12 2.20 7.38
C SER A 56 14.95 0.93 6.55
N SER A 57 13.77 0.71 5.98
CA SER A 57 13.49 -0.48 5.17
C SER A 57 13.76 -0.21 3.69
N GLY A 58 14.20 -1.24 2.95
CA GLY A 58 14.29 -1.17 1.49
C GLY A 58 12.95 -0.85 0.80
N PHE A 59 11.84 -0.93 1.53
CA PHE A 59 10.52 -0.56 1.07
C PHE A 59 10.40 0.94 0.77
N PHE A 60 11.04 1.84 1.54
CA PHE A 60 10.95 3.28 1.27
C PHE A 60 11.62 3.68 -0.05
N MET A 61 12.80 3.13 -0.34
CA MET A 61 13.44 3.35 -1.64
C MET A 61 12.58 2.80 -2.78
N ASN A 62 12.06 1.58 -2.62
CA ASN A 62 11.15 0.99 -3.59
C ASN A 62 9.86 1.81 -3.79
N LEU A 63 9.35 2.44 -2.73
CA LEU A 63 8.18 3.32 -2.77
C LEU A 63 8.49 4.61 -3.53
N ILE A 64 9.67 5.20 -3.35
CA ILE A 64 10.11 6.37 -4.12
C ILE A 64 10.23 6.02 -5.60
N ASP A 65 10.97 4.95 -5.91
CA ASP A 65 11.28 4.54 -7.27
C ASP A 65 10.02 4.19 -8.08
N ASN A 66 8.95 3.78 -7.39
CA ASN A 66 7.68 3.41 -8.00
C ASN A 66 6.52 4.33 -7.58
N SER A 67 6.81 5.52 -7.06
CA SER A 67 5.83 6.40 -6.43
C SER A 67 4.67 6.79 -7.34
N GLU A 68 4.94 7.05 -8.63
CA GLU A 68 3.92 7.38 -9.62
C GLU A 68 2.98 6.18 -9.90
N VAL A 69 3.55 4.98 -10.07
CA VAL A 69 2.78 3.75 -10.29
C VAL A 69 1.93 3.41 -9.06
N ILE A 70 2.51 3.55 -7.87
CA ILE A 70 1.82 3.32 -6.60
C ILE A 70 0.70 4.34 -6.41
N ALA A 71 0.95 5.63 -6.62
CA ALA A 71 -0.07 6.67 -6.51
C ALA A 71 -1.24 6.44 -7.49
N ASN A 72 -0.94 6.13 -8.75
CA ASN A 72 -1.96 5.81 -9.76
C ASN A 72 -2.70 4.51 -9.46
N SER A 73 -2.07 3.55 -8.78
CA SER A 73 -2.74 2.32 -8.34
C SER A 73 -3.61 2.59 -7.10
N LEU A 74 -3.15 3.40 -6.16
CA LEU A 74 -3.91 3.76 -4.96
C LEU A 74 -5.16 4.59 -5.28
N THR A 75 -5.15 5.41 -6.33
CA THR A 75 -6.37 6.13 -6.79
C THR A 75 -7.42 5.20 -7.40
N THR A 76 -7.01 4.03 -7.87
CA THR A 76 -7.93 3.00 -8.39
C THR A 76 -8.39 2.02 -7.31
N ILE A 77 -7.72 2.00 -6.15
CA ILE A 77 -8.09 1.18 -5.00
C ILE A 77 -9.05 1.96 -4.10
N ASP A 78 -10.25 1.43 -3.91
CA ASP A 78 -11.14 1.92 -2.87
C ASP A 78 -10.62 1.46 -1.49
N LEU A 79 -10.00 2.39 -0.76
CA LEU A 79 -9.47 2.14 0.59
C LEU A 79 -10.58 1.79 1.60
N GLY A 80 -11.85 2.13 1.32
CA GLY A 80 -13.00 1.68 2.12
C GLY A 80 -13.22 0.16 2.03
N MET A 81 -12.71 -0.49 0.98
CA MET A 81 -12.77 -1.92 0.76
C MET A 81 -11.57 -2.69 1.32
N PHE A 82 -10.61 -2.00 1.97
CA PHE A 82 -9.41 -2.60 2.52
C PHE A 82 -9.67 -3.80 3.47
N PRO A 83 -10.69 -3.78 4.35
CA PRO A 83 -11.04 -4.94 5.15
C PRO A 83 -11.35 -6.19 4.32
N HIS A 84 -11.97 -6.04 3.14
CA HIS A 84 -12.27 -7.16 2.25
C HIS A 84 -11.00 -7.76 1.62
N TYR A 85 -10.04 -6.93 1.20
CA TYR A 85 -8.75 -7.41 0.69
C TYR A 85 -7.99 -8.19 1.76
N THR A 86 -7.90 -7.66 2.98
CA THR A 86 -7.20 -8.34 4.07
C THR A 86 -7.90 -9.63 4.50
N ASN A 87 -9.23 -9.66 4.51
CA ASN A 87 -9.99 -10.87 4.82
C ASN A 87 -9.80 -11.94 3.73
N ALA A 88 -9.74 -11.57 2.45
CA ALA A 88 -9.45 -12.50 1.37
C ALA A 88 -8.05 -13.11 1.50
N ILE A 89 -7.04 -12.28 1.79
CA ILE A 89 -5.66 -12.72 2.02
C ILE A 89 -5.60 -13.66 3.23
N LYS A 90 -6.26 -13.31 4.34
CA LYS A 90 -6.34 -14.16 5.54
C LYS A 90 -7.05 -15.47 5.29
N ALA A 91 -8.12 -15.49 4.49
CA ALA A 91 -8.82 -16.72 4.14
C ALA A 91 -7.90 -17.67 3.35
N VAL A 92 -7.12 -17.14 2.40
CA VAL A 92 -6.10 -17.90 1.67
C VAL A 92 -5.00 -18.39 2.60
N GLU A 93 -4.48 -17.51 3.48
CA GLU A 93 -3.47 -17.86 4.46
C GLU A 93 -3.94 -18.99 5.39
N ASN A 94 -5.16 -18.90 5.92
CA ASN A 94 -5.75 -19.91 6.78
C ASN A 94 -5.89 -21.24 6.03
N ALA A 95 -6.38 -21.22 4.79
CA ALA A 95 -6.53 -22.43 3.97
C ALA A 95 -5.19 -23.13 3.67
N ILE A 96 -4.09 -22.38 3.58
CA ILE A 96 -2.74 -22.91 3.35
C ILE A 96 -2.08 -23.38 4.65
N LYS A 97 -2.34 -22.70 5.77
CA LYS A 97 -1.74 -23.00 7.08
C LYS A 97 -2.40 -24.14 7.85
N THR A 98 -3.69 -24.40 7.61
CA THR A 98 -4.36 -25.53 8.24
C THR A 98 -3.88 -26.84 7.61
N GLU A 99 -2.98 -27.55 8.29
CA GLU A 99 -2.48 -28.87 7.90
C GLU A 99 -3.59 -29.96 7.92
N ASP A 100 -4.75 -29.69 8.54
CA ASP A 100 -5.90 -30.60 8.62
C ASP A 100 -7.00 -30.25 7.60
N VAL A 101 -6.68 -30.30 6.31
CA VAL A 101 -7.72 -30.25 5.27
C VAL A 101 -8.35 -31.63 5.14
N GLU A 102 -9.58 -31.78 5.65
CA GLU A 102 -10.31 -33.05 5.55
C GLU A 102 -10.45 -33.53 4.09
N PRO A 103 -9.89 -34.69 3.74
CA PRO A 103 -9.91 -35.21 2.38
C PRO A 103 -11.34 -35.44 1.91
N VAL A 104 -11.62 -35.06 0.67
CA VAL A 104 -12.96 -35.03 0.08
C VAL A 104 -13.54 -36.42 -0.27
N GLY A 105 -12.92 -37.52 0.17
CA GLY A 105 -13.47 -38.88 0.08
C GLY A 105 -13.78 -39.42 -1.33
N GLY A 106 -13.43 -38.70 -2.40
CA GLY A 106 -13.69 -39.06 -3.80
C GLY A 106 -14.74 -38.16 -4.49
N VAL A 107 -15.18 -38.55 -5.70
CA VAL A 107 -16.05 -37.72 -6.57
C VAL A 107 -17.40 -37.39 -5.90
N SER A 108 -17.97 -38.32 -5.14
CA SER A 108 -19.22 -38.08 -4.40
C SER A 108 -19.05 -37.07 -3.26
N GLY A 109 -17.92 -37.12 -2.54
CA GLY A 109 -17.65 -36.17 -1.46
C GLY A 109 -17.30 -34.78 -1.99
N ILE A 110 -16.68 -34.68 -3.18
CA ILE A 110 -16.56 -33.41 -3.91
C ILE A 110 -17.93 -32.83 -4.22
N LEU A 111 -18.83 -33.64 -4.80
CA LEU A 111 -20.19 -33.19 -5.14
C LEU A 111 -20.99 -32.78 -3.91
N GLN A 112 -20.80 -33.45 -2.78
CA GLN A 112 -21.43 -33.11 -1.51
C GLN A 112 -20.89 -31.79 -0.96
N LYS A 113 -19.56 -31.59 -0.95
CA LYS A 113 -18.97 -30.31 -0.53
C LYS A 113 -19.34 -29.17 -1.47
N MET A 114 -19.49 -29.41 -2.78
CA MET A 114 -19.99 -28.40 -3.72
C MET A 114 -21.46 -28.02 -3.53
N LYS A 115 -22.25 -28.85 -2.81
CA LYS A 115 -23.65 -28.54 -2.47
C LYS A 115 -23.78 -27.68 -1.22
N ASP A 116 -22.74 -27.55 -0.42
CA ASP A 116 -22.73 -26.69 0.77
C ASP A 116 -22.88 -25.20 0.40
N ASP A 117 -23.67 -24.45 1.17
CA ASP A 117 -24.06 -23.07 0.85
C ASP A 117 -22.87 -22.10 0.89
N ASP A 118 -21.89 -22.29 1.79
CA ASP A 118 -20.68 -21.48 1.82
C ASP A 118 -19.77 -21.79 0.62
N THR A 119 -19.64 -23.07 0.29
CA THR A 119 -18.85 -23.54 -0.86
C THR A 119 -19.43 -23.05 -2.19
N GLN A 120 -20.75 -23.08 -2.36
CA GLN A 120 -21.42 -22.54 -3.54
C GLN A 120 -21.17 -21.03 -3.70
N ARG A 121 -21.27 -20.27 -2.60
CA ARG A 121 -20.94 -18.83 -2.60
C ARG A 121 -19.49 -18.57 -2.99
N GLY A 122 -18.55 -19.34 -2.43
CA GLY A 122 -17.13 -19.27 -2.78
C GLY A 122 -16.87 -19.57 -4.25
N ILE A 123 -17.46 -20.65 -4.79
CA ILE A 123 -17.37 -20.99 -6.22
C ILE A 123 -17.94 -19.87 -7.09
N GLY A 124 -19.07 -19.27 -6.71
CA GLY A 124 -19.67 -18.13 -7.42
C GLY A 124 -18.73 -16.93 -7.50
N ILE A 125 -18.01 -16.62 -6.43
CA ILE A 125 -16.97 -15.56 -6.42
C ILE A 125 -15.82 -15.93 -7.35
N VAL A 126 -15.30 -17.17 -7.28
CA VAL A 126 -14.21 -17.64 -8.16
C VAL A 126 -14.61 -17.55 -9.63
N LEU A 127 -15.80 -18.03 -10.01
CA LEU A 127 -16.30 -17.96 -11.38
C LEU A 127 -16.50 -16.51 -11.84
N SER A 128 -16.94 -15.62 -10.95
CA SER A 128 -17.09 -14.19 -11.26
C SER A 128 -15.73 -13.52 -11.49
N LEU A 129 -14.72 -13.84 -10.68
CA LEU A 129 -13.35 -13.38 -10.87
C LEU A 129 -12.77 -13.88 -12.20
N LEU A 130 -12.89 -15.17 -12.49
CA LEU A 130 -12.44 -15.76 -13.76
C LEU A 130 -13.12 -15.10 -14.97
N LYS A 131 -14.42 -14.82 -14.87
CA LYS A 131 -15.18 -14.11 -15.90
C LYS A 131 -14.69 -12.67 -16.08
N SER A 132 -14.39 -11.96 -14.99
CA SER A 132 -13.86 -10.60 -15.06
C SER A 132 -12.46 -10.56 -15.66
N LEU A 133 -11.57 -11.46 -15.25
CA LEU A 133 -10.22 -11.60 -15.82
C LEU A 133 -10.26 -11.91 -17.33
N GLY A 134 -11.18 -12.79 -17.74
CA GLY A 134 -11.39 -13.09 -19.16
C GLY A 134 -11.90 -11.89 -19.96
N LYS A 135 -12.65 -10.96 -19.35
CA LYS A 135 -13.11 -9.72 -20.00
C LYS A 135 -12.03 -8.65 -20.12
N THR A 136 -11.11 -8.59 -19.15
CA THR A 136 -10.00 -7.64 -19.19
C THR A 136 -8.87 -8.12 -20.11
N CYS A 137 -8.76 -9.44 -20.30
CA CYS A 137 -7.81 -10.07 -21.22
C CYS A 137 -8.11 -9.68 -22.68
N SER A 138 -7.26 -8.83 -23.25
CA SER A 138 -7.26 -8.43 -24.66
C SER A 138 -5.86 -8.62 -25.26
N GLU A 139 -5.75 -8.72 -26.60
CA GLU A 139 -4.46 -8.92 -27.29
C GLU A 139 -3.41 -7.84 -26.94
N SER A 140 -3.83 -6.62 -26.60
CA SER A 140 -2.94 -5.51 -26.20
C SER A 140 -2.29 -5.69 -24.82
N GLN A 141 -2.78 -6.64 -24.02
CA GLN A 141 -2.27 -6.95 -22.67
C GLN A 141 -1.46 -8.25 -22.61
N GLY A 142 -1.05 -8.81 -23.77
CA GLY A 142 -0.15 -9.97 -23.84
C GLY A 142 -0.82 -11.31 -23.53
N CYS A 143 -2.15 -11.39 -23.60
CA CYS A 143 -2.86 -12.64 -23.41
C CYS A 143 -2.53 -13.66 -24.53
N PRO A 144 -2.22 -14.93 -24.21
CA PRO A 144 -1.82 -15.94 -25.21
C PRO A 144 -3.00 -16.46 -26.06
N PHE A 145 -4.21 -15.94 -25.85
CA PHE A 145 -5.42 -16.38 -26.52
C PHE A 145 -5.82 -15.35 -27.57
N LYS A 146 -5.74 -15.73 -28.85
CA LYS A 146 -6.30 -14.93 -29.95
C LYS A 146 -7.82 -15.00 -29.87
N GLU A 147 -8.49 -13.85 -30.03
CA GLU A 147 -9.94 -13.84 -30.23
C GLU A 147 -10.27 -14.75 -31.42
N LYS A 148 -11.13 -15.74 -31.21
CA LYS A 148 -11.67 -16.53 -32.32
C LYS A 148 -12.57 -15.59 -33.13
N LYS A 149 -12.08 -15.17 -34.30
CA LYS A 149 -12.89 -14.53 -35.35
C LYS A 149 -14.08 -15.39 -35.73
#